data_AF-A0A7R9K718-F1
#
_entry.id   AF-A0A7R9K718-F1
#
_cell.length_a   1.000
_cell.length_b   1.000
_cell.length_c   1.000
_cell.angle_alpha   90.00
_cell.angle_beta   90.00
_cell.angle_gamma   90.00
#
_symmetry.space_group_name_H-M   'P 1'
#
loop_
_entity.id
_entity.type
_entity.pdbx_description
1 polymer ?
#
loop_
_entity_poly.entity_id
_entity_poly.type
_entity_poly.pdbx_seq_one_letter_code
_entity_poly.pdbx_strand_id
1 'polypeptide(L)'
;RAANHCRKPLINAGDGVGEHPTQALLDVFTIREEIGTVNGLTITMVGDLKHGRTVHSLARLLTLYNVQLRYVSPPELGIPMDVIQFVASKGIPQERFQSLEAALPETDVLYVTRIQRERFNSQEEYDKACGLFIVTPQLMTRAKRKMVVMHPLPRVFEISPELDSDPRAAYFRQAECGMYVRMALLAMVLGK
;
A
#
# COMPACT_ATOMS: atom_id res chain seq x y z
N ARG A 1 2.51 -23.95 -8.62
CA ARG A 1 2.86 -24.35 -10.01
C ARG A 1 4.37 -24.49 -10.20
N ALA A 2 5.19 -23.44 -10.06
CA ALA A 2 6.66 -23.60 -10.09
C ALA A 2 7.22 -24.22 -8.79
N ALA A 3 6.74 -23.76 -7.63
CA ALA A 3 7.21 -24.24 -6.33
C ALA A 3 6.97 -25.75 -6.11
N ASN A 4 5.86 -26.29 -6.60
CA ASN A 4 5.46 -27.71 -6.42
C ASN A 4 6.47 -28.71 -7.01
N HIS A 5 7.28 -28.28 -7.98
CA HIS A 5 8.29 -29.12 -8.63
C HIS A 5 9.73 -28.69 -8.27
N CYS A 6 9.89 -27.65 -7.45
CA CYS A 6 11.19 -27.16 -7.03
C CYS A 6 11.66 -27.92 -5.78
N ARG A 7 12.89 -28.45 -5.82
CA ARG A 7 13.52 -29.09 -4.66
C ARG A 7 14.12 -28.09 -3.66
N LYS A 8 14.12 -26.80 -4.00
CA LYS A 8 14.66 -25.70 -3.19
C LYS A 8 13.53 -24.75 -2.79
N PRO A 9 13.65 -24.05 -1.65
CA PRO A 9 12.69 -23.00 -1.30
C PRO A 9 12.55 -21.97 -2.42
N LEU A 10 11.31 -21.56 -2.70
CA LEU A 10 10.99 -20.55 -3.71
C LEU A 10 10.23 -19.42 -3.03
N ILE A 11 10.77 -18.20 -3.13
CA ILE A 11 10.16 -16.99 -2.56
C ILE A 11 9.47 -16.22 -3.69
N ASN A 12 8.18 -15.94 -3.54
CA ASN A 12 7.44 -15.13 -4.51
C ASN A 12 7.83 -13.65 -4.39
N ALA A 13 8.47 -13.11 -5.43
CA ALA A 13 8.83 -11.71 -5.55
C ALA A 13 7.76 -10.88 -6.31
N GLY A 14 6.57 -11.44 -6.54
CA GLY A 14 5.45 -10.83 -7.25
C GLY A 14 4.98 -11.70 -8.42
N ASP A 15 3.77 -12.23 -8.37
CA ASP A 15 3.20 -13.06 -9.46
C ASP A 15 2.11 -12.30 -10.24
N GLY A 16 2.55 -11.48 -11.20
CA GLY A 16 1.65 -10.77 -12.12
C GLY A 16 0.69 -9.83 -11.37
N VAL A 17 -0.60 -10.17 -11.36
CA VAL A 17 -1.67 -9.44 -10.64
C VAL A 17 -2.07 -10.09 -9.31
N GLY A 18 -1.37 -11.16 -8.90
CA GLY A 18 -1.65 -11.91 -7.68
C GLY A 18 -1.09 -11.23 -6.44
N GLU A 19 -0.10 -11.85 -5.80
CA GLU A 19 0.41 -11.46 -4.49
C GLU A 19 1.88 -10.99 -4.58
N HIS A 20 2.28 -10.16 -3.61
CA HIS A 20 3.66 -9.76 -3.40
C HIS A 20 4.03 -9.86 -1.90
N PRO A 21 4.27 -11.09 -1.38
CA PRO A 21 4.34 -11.33 0.06
C PRO A 21 5.50 -10.59 0.74
N THR A 22 6.67 -10.52 0.10
CA THR A 22 7.82 -9.80 0.67
C THR A 22 7.58 -8.29 0.76
N GLN A 23 6.76 -7.73 -0.14
CA GLN A 23 6.37 -6.32 -0.08
C GLN A 23 5.41 -6.08 1.08
N ALA A 24 4.41 -6.93 1.26
CA ALA A 24 3.52 -6.80 2.42
C ALA A 24 4.29 -6.91 3.77
N LEU A 25 5.28 -7.80 3.85
CA LEU A 25 6.14 -7.92 5.04
C LEU A 25 6.94 -6.65 5.31
N LEU A 26 7.58 -6.06 4.30
CA LEU A 26 8.34 -4.83 4.49
C LEU A 26 7.44 -3.62 4.75
N ASP A 27 6.23 -3.61 4.20
CA ASP A 27 5.24 -2.57 4.46
C ASP A 27 4.82 -2.57 5.93
N VAL A 28 4.43 -3.74 6.45
CA VAL A 28 4.06 -3.88 7.88
C VAL A 28 5.24 -3.58 8.80
N PHE A 29 6.46 -4.01 8.44
CA PHE A 29 7.66 -3.67 9.19
C PHE A 29 7.86 -2.14 9.24
N THR A 30 7.75 -1.47 8.09
CA THR A 30 7.90 -0.01 8.01
C THR A 30 6.84 0.71 8.85
N ILE A 31 5.57 0.29 8.79
CA ILE A 31 4.49 0.87 9.62
C ILE A 31 4.86 0.78 11.10
N ARG A 32 5.36 -0.38 11.54
CA ARG A 32 5.75 -0.60 12.93
C ARG A 32 6.94 0.28 13.34
N GLU A 33 7.96 0.40 12.50
CA GLU A 33 9.14 1.23 12.79
C GLU A 33 8.78 2.72 12.86
N GLU A 34 7.93 3.21 11.95
CA GLU A 34 7.58 4.64 11.86
C GLU A 34 6.61 5.08 12.96
N ILE A 35 5.66 4.23 13.36
CA ILE A 35 4.59 4.60 14.30
C ILE A 35 4.82 4.01 15.71
N GLY A 36 5.56 2.91 15.80
CA GLY A 36 5.81 2.13 17.03
C GLY A 36 4.85 0.95 17.23
N THR A 37 3.78 0.86 16.44
CA THR A 37 2.78 -0.22 16.48
C THR A 37 2.08 -0.32 15.14
N VAL A 38 1.43 -1.45 14.87
CA VAL A 38 0.50 -1.63 13.75
C VAL A 38 -0.95 -1.65 14.24
N ASN A 39 -1.18 -1.86 15.54
CA ASN A 39 -2.51 -1.95 16.13
C ASN A 39 -3.10 -0.57 16.46
N GLY A 40 -4.42 -0.45 16.33
CA GLY A 40 -5.19 0.76 16.56
C GLY A 40 -5.06 1.79 15.43
N LEU A 41 -4.51 1.40 14.27
CA LEU A 41 -4.23 2.31 13.16
C LEU A 41 -5.33 2.30 12.11
N THR A 42 -5.56 3.47 11.52
CA THR A 42 -6.35 3.64 10.31
C THR A 42 -5.43 3.77 9.10
N ILE A 43 -5.54 2.79 8.20
CA ILE A 43 -4.67 2.66 7.03
C ILE A 43 -5.50 2.96 5.78
N THR A 44 -5.11 4.02 5.06
CA THR A 44 -5.79 4.48 3.85
C THR A 44 -4.98 4.11 2.62
N MET A 45 -5.55 3.27 1.77
CA MET A 45 -4.96 2.80 0.51
C MET A 45 -5.53 3.61 -0.65
N VAL A 46 -4.64 4.16 -1.49
CA VAL A 46 -5.00 5.15 -2.51
C VAL A 46 -4.45 4.77 -3.88
N GLY A 47 -5.23 4.92 -4.95
CA GLY A 47 -4.76 4.82 -6.33
C GLY A 47 -5.39 3.67 -7.11
N ASP A 48 -4.58 2.91 -7.86
CA ASP A 48 -5.04 1.68 -8.52
C ASP A 48 -5.10 0.53 -7.50
N LEU A 49 -6.27 0.34 -6.89
CA LEU A 49 -6.50 -0.72 -5.91
C LEU A 49 -6.97 -2.02 -6.57
N LYS A 50 -7.43 -1.96 -7.82
CA LYS A 50 -7.90 -3.12 -8.58
C LYS A 50 -6.75 -4.03 -9.00
N HIS A 51 -5.65 -3.45 -9.44
CA HIS A 51 -4.48 -4.20 -9.94
C HIS A 51 -3.28 -4.14 -8.99
N GLY A 52 -3.39 -3.40 -7.89
CA GLY A 52 -2.34 -3.26 -6.89
C GLY A 52 -2.08 -4.53 -6.09
N ARG A 53 -1.29 -5.47 -6.63
CA ARG A 53 -0.89 -6.71 -5.92
C ARG A 53 -0.30 -6.46 -4.53
N THR A 54 0.43 -5.35 -4.38
CA THR A 54 1.03 -4.95 -3.10
C THR A 54 -0.05 -4.58 -2.09
N VAL A 55 -1.08 -3.85 -2.53
CA VAL A 55 -2.26 -3.51 -1.73
C VAL A 55 -3.06 -4.74 -1.35
N HIS A 56 -3.23 -5.70 -2.26
CA HIS A 56 -3.98 -6.94 -1.96
C HIS A 56 -3.27 -7.75 -0.88
N SER A 57 -1.96 -7.99 -1.04
CA SER A 57 -1.15 -8.68 -0.03
C SER A 57 -1.13 -7.94 1.30
N LEU A 58 -1.00 -6.61 1.27
CA LEU A 58 -0.98 -5.78 2.47
C LEU A 58 -2.33 -5.84 3.20
N ALA A 59 -3.45 -5.66 2.49
CA ALA A 59 -4.79 -5.73 3.08
C ALA A 59 -5.06 -7.10 3.72
N ARG A 60 -4.65 -8.19 3.06
CA ARG A 60 -4.75 -9.55 3.62
C ARG A 60 -3.87 -9.73 4.85
N LEU A 61 -2.62 -9.26 4.81
CA LEU A 61 -1.69 -9.38 5.94
C LEU A 61 -2.13 -8.56 7.15
N LEU A 62 -2.70 -7.37 6.91
CA LEU A 62 -3.21 -6.48 7.95
C LEU A 62 -4.39 -7.07 8.73
N THR A 63 -5.05 -8.12 8.22
CA THR A 63 -6.08 -8.86 8.98
C THR A 63 -5.55 -9.58 10.22
N LEU A 64 -4.22 -9.70 10.36
CA LEU A 64 -3.57 -10.22 11.57
C LEU A 64 -3.41 -9.16 12.68
N TYR A 65 -3.82 -7.92 12.42
CA TYR A 65 -3.69 -6.77 13.33
C TYR A 65 -5.06 -6.13 13.58
N ASN A 66 -5.17 -5.41 14.69
CA ASN A 66 -6.34 -4.59 14.97
C ASN A 66 -6.23 -3.25 14.22
N VAL A 67 -6.79 -3.16 13.02
CA VAL A 67 -6.73 -1.96 12.17
C VAL A 67 -8.09 -1.63 11.58
N GLN A 68 -8.20 -0.42 11.02
CA GLN A 68 -9.27 -0.02 10.11
C GLN A 68 -8.69 0.25 8.73
N LEU A 69 -9.33 -0.28 7.68
CA LEU A 69 -8.91 -0.04 6.30
C LEU A 69 -9.83 0.97 5.62
N ARG A 70 -9.22 1.89 4.86
CA ARG A 70 -9.92 2.84 3.99
C ARG A 70 -9.42 2.72 2.57
N TYR A 71 -10.33 2.88 1.62
CA TYR A 71 -10.04 2.78 0.20
C TYR A 71 -10.42 4.08 -0.51
N VAL A 72 -9.46 4.64 -1.25
CA VAL A 72 -9.63 5.83 -2.08
C VAL A 72 -9.16 5.49 -3.49
N SER A 73 -10.09 5.43 -4.45
CA SER A 73 -9.74 5.08 -5.83
C SER A 73 -10.74 5.68 -6.81
N PRO A 74 -10.39 5.81 -8.10
CA PRO A 74 -11.38 5.93 -9.15
C PRO A 74 -12.42 4.79 -9.07
N PRO A 75 -13.67 5.02 -9.48
CA PRO A 75 -14.71 3.98 -9.48
C PRO A 75 -14.30 2.69 -10.22
N GLU A 76 -13.53 2.82 -11.30
CA GLU A 76 -13.11 1.74 -12.18
C GLU A 76 -11.94 0.92 -11.60
N LEU A 77 -11.22 1.49 -10.62
CA LEU A 77 -10.01 0.94 -10.00
C LEU A 77 -10.21 0.57 -8.52
N GLY A 78 -11.45 0.33 -8.11
CA GLY A 78 -11.79 -0.12 -6.77
C GLY A 78 -11.14 -1.46 -6.38
N ILE A 79 -10.94 -1.65 -5.07
CA ILE A 79 -10.37 -2.89 -4.53
C ILE A 79 -11.26 -4.12 -4.88
N PRO A 80 -10.67 -5.26 -5.28
CA PRO A 80 -11.42 -6.45 -5.69
C PRO A 80 -12.34 -7.00 -4.59
N MET A 81 -13.50 -7.53 -5.00
CA MET A 81 -14.53 -7.98 -4.07
C MET A 81 -14.06 -9.18 -3.21
N ASP A 82 -13.22 -10.06 -3.75
CA ASP A 82 -12.67 -11.19 -3.01
C ASP A 82 -11.75 -10.75 -1.87
N VAL A 83 -11.00 -9.66 -2.06
CA VAL A 83 -10.16 -9.05 -1.01
C VAL A 83 -11.05 -8.44 0.07
N ILE A 84 -12.08 -7.68 -0.32
CA ILE A 84 -13.04 -7.09 0.63
C ILE A 84 -13.71 -8.17 1.48
N GLN A 85 -14.19 -9.23 0.83
CA GLN A 85 -14.85 -10.35 1.51
C GLN A 85 -13.90 -11.07 2.45
N PHE A 86 -12.65 -11.29 2.04
CA PHE A 86 -11.64 -11.88 2.91
C PHE A 86 -11.39 -11.01 4.14
N VAL A 87 -11.17 -9.71 3.95
CA VAL A 87 -10.94 -8.76 5.06
C VAL A 87 -12.16 -8.70 5.99
N ALA A 88 -13.37 -8.67 5.43
CA ALA A 88 -14.62 -8.69 6.20
C ALA A 88 -14.79 -9.99 6.99
N SER A 89 -14.40 -11.14 6.43
CA SER A 89 -14.44 -12.44 7.12
C SER A 89 -13.54 -12.50 8.37
N LYS A 90 -12.59 -11.57 8.48
CA LYS A 90 -11.69 -11.40 9.63
C LYS A 90 -12.17 -10.33 10.62
N GLY A 91 -13.31 -9.69 10.36
CA GLY A 91 -13.90 -8.69 11.24
C GLY A 91 -13.24 -7.31 11.18
N ILE A 92 -12.40 -7.05 10.16
CA ILE A 92 -11.72 -5.76 10.01
C ILE A 92 -12.67 -4.71 9.42
N PRO A 93 -12.85 -3.53 10.07
CA PRO A 93 -13.65 -2.44 9.53
C PRO A 93 -13.09 -1.89 8.22
N GLN A 94 -13.99 -1.59 7.28
CA GLN A 94 -13.64 -1.13 5.94
C GLN A 94 -14.53 0.05 5.52
N GLU A 95 -13.92 1.13 5.02
CA GLU A 95 -14.64 2.30 4.50
C GLU A 95 -14.14 2.69 3.10
N ARG A 96 -15.01 3.31 2.31
CA ARG A 96 -14.68 3.83 0.99
C ARG A 96 -14.88 5.34 0.95
N PHE A 97 -13.95 6.04 0.33
CA PHE A 97 -13.96 7.48 0.18
C PHE A 97 -13.78 7.87 -1.28
N GLN A 98 -14.39 8.99 -1.67
CA GLN A 98 -14.29 9.51 -3.04
C GLN A 98 -13.09 10.44 -3.25
N SER A 99 -12.49 10.94 -2.17
CA SER A 99 -11.36 11.87 -2.24
C SER A 99 -10.39 11.68 -1.08
N LEU A 100 -9.15 12.09 -1.30
CA LEU A 100 -8.11 12.10 -0.28
C LEU A 100 -8.48 13.03 0.87
N GLU A 101 -9.04 14.20 0.57
CA GLU A 101 -9.45 15.23 1.53
C GLU A 101 -10.40 14.72 2.60
N ALA A 102 -11.28 13.78 2.23
CA ALA A 102 -12.25 13.19 3.14
C ALA A 102 -11.64 12.07 4.00
N ALA A 103 -10.71 11.29 3.45
CA ALA A 103 -10.08 10.17 4.16
C ALA A 103 -8.92 10.60 5.08
N LEU A 104 -8.19 11.64 4.70
CA LEU A 104 -6.91 12.03 5.29
C LEU A 104 -6.97 12.46 6.78
N PRO A 105 -8.00 13.19 7.27
CA PRO A 105 -8.01 13.70 8.66
C PRO A 105 -7.83 12.60 9.71
N GLU A 106 -8.39 11.42 9.44
CA GLU A 106 -8.37 10.29 10.36
C GLU A 106 -7.35 9.21 9.94
N THR A 107 -6.45 9.49 8.98
CA THR A 107 -5.47 8.52 8.46
C THR A 107 -4.17 8.54 9.28
N ASP A 108 -3.70 7.37 9.71
CA ASP A 108 -2.39 7.19 10.36
C ASP A 108 -1.32 6.68 9.37
N VAL A 109 -1.72 5.89 8.38
CA VAL A 109 -0.87 5.40 7.28
C VAL A 109 -1.54 5.71 5.96
N LEU A 110 -0.94 6.56 5.14
CA LEU A 110 -1.37 6.81 3.77
C LEU A 110 -0.50 5.97 2.82
N TYR A 111 -1.06 4.88 2.30
CA TYR A 111 -0.38 3.98 1.37
C TYR A 111 -0.83 4.27 -0.06
N VAL A 112 0.04 4.96 -0.80
CA VAL A 112 -0.26 5.45 -2.15
C VAL A 112 0.25 4.46 -3.19
N THR A 113 -0.53 4.22 -4.24
CA THR A 113 -0.12 3.43 -5.40
C THR A 113 -0.21 4.24 -6.69
N ARG A 114 0.64 3.85 -7.64
CA ARG A 114 0.66 4.41 -8.98
C ARG A 114 -0.61 4.04 -9.76
N ILE A 115 -1.21 5.03 -10.42
CA ILE A 115 -2.22 4.81 -11.46
C ILE A 115 -1.52 4.44 -12.77
N GLN A 116 -1.84 3.27 -13.32
CA GLN A 116 -1.21 2.73 -14.52
C GLN A 116 -1.92 3.19 -15.80
N ARG A 117 -1.25 3.96 -16.67
CA ARG A 117 -1.81 4.47 -17.93
C ARG A 117 -2.32 3.36 -18.84
N GLU A 118 -1.59 2.25 -18.88
CA GLU A 118 -1.91 1.07 -19.70
C GLU A 118 -3.22 0.37 -19.33
N ARG A 119 -3.93 0.82 -18.27
CA ARG A 119 -5.21 0.25 -17.81
C ARG A 119 -6.43 1.05 -18.27
N PHE A 120 -6.23 2.19 -18.92
CA PHE A 120 -7.30 3.07 -19.38
C PHE A 120 -7.48 2.96 -20.89
N ASN A 121 -8.72 3.12 -21.35
CA ASN A 121 -9.05 3.03 -22.78
C ASN A 121 -8.75 4.33 -23.52
N SER A 122 -8.71 5.45 -22.79
CA SER A 122 -8.40 6.78 -23.33
C SER A 122 -7.45 7.55 -22.42
N GLN A 123 -6.72 8.51 -23.02
CA GLN A 123 -5.85 9.41 -22.28
C GLN A 123 -6.65 10.35 -21.36
N GLU A 124 -7.85 10.77 -21.76
CA GLU A 124 -8.71 11.65 -20.95
C GLU A 124 -9.18 10.97 -19.66
N GLU A 125 -9.59 9.69 -19.71
CA GLU A 125 -9.98 8.93 -18.51
C GLU A 125 -8.80 8.81 -17.54
N TYR A 126 -7.61 8.53 -18.09
CA TYR A 126 -6.38 8.48 -17.30
C TYR A 126 -6.06 9.83 -16.66
N ASP A 127 -6.03 10.91 -17.43
CA ASP A 127 -5.67 12.25 -16.91
C ASP A 127 -6.65 12.71 -15.82
N LYS A 128 -7.95 12.42 -15.99
CA LYS A 128 -8.98 12.68 -14.99
C LYS A 128 -8.74 11.88 -13.71
N ALA A 129 -8.41 10.59 -13.81
CA ALA A 129 -8.07 9.78 -12.65
C ALA A 129 -6.80 10.29 -11.96
N CYS A 130 -5.77 10.64 -12.74
CA CYS A 130 -4.49 11.12 -12.23
C CYS A 130 -4.62 12.42 -11.43
N GLY A 131 -5.40 13.39 -11.92
CA GLY A 131 -5.56 14.69 -11.27
C GLY A 131 -6.27 14.65 -9.91
N LEU A 132 -7.00 13.58 -9.60
CA LEU A 132 -7.81 13.46 -8.38
C LEU A 132 -7.04 12.90 -7.17
N PHE A 133 -5.91 12.23 -7.40
CA PHE A 133 -5.22 11.46 -6.36
C PHE A 133 -3.73 11.83 -6.26
N ILE A 134 -3.45 13.14 -6.23
CA ILE A 134 -2.09 13.67 -6.08
C ILE A 134 -1.86 14.09 -4.63
N VAL A 135 -0.83 13.53 -4.00
CA VAL A 135 -0.39 13.94 -2.66
C VAL A 135 0.55 15.14 -2.77
N THR A 136 0.10 16.28 -2.27
CA THR A 136 0.85 17.55 -2.29
C THR A 136 1.10 18.07 -0.86
N PRO A 137 2.09 18.96 -0.65
CA PRO A 137 2.28 19.61 0.63
C PRO A 137 1.02 20.33 1.13
N GLN A 138 0.25 20.95 0.23
CA GLN A 138 -0.99 21.64 0.56
C GLN A 138 -2.05 20.68 1.10
N LEU A 139 -2.25 19.52 0.47
CA LEU A 139 -3.13 18.48 0.97
C LEU A 139 -2.69 17.97 2.35
N MET A 140 -1.37 17.80 2.52
CA MET A 140 -0.75 17.28 3.74
C MET A 140 -0.83 18.24 4.95
N THR A 141 -1.31 19.47 4.76
CA THR A 141 -1.68 20.38 5.88
C THR A 141 -2.91 19.89 6.65
N ARG A 142 -3.78 19.08 6.02
CA ARG A 142 -4.99 18.50 6.63
C ARG A 142 -4.74 17.16 7.31
N ALA A 143 -3.55 16.60 7.11
CA ALA A 143 -3.15 15.32 7.65
C ALA A 143 -2.78 15.42 9.13
N LYS A 144 -2.87 14.29 9.86
CA LYS A 144 -2.38 14.21 11.23
C LYS A 144 -0.89 14.60 11.28
N ARG A 145 -0.48 15.15 12.42
CA ARG A 145 0.95 15.38 12.69
C ARG A 145 1.71 14.07 12.81
N LYS A 146 1.13 13.09 13.51
CA LYS A 146 1.66 11.74 13.67
C LYS A 146 0.98 10.81 12.66
N MET A 147 1.54 10.75 11.45
CA MET A 147 1.17 9.78 10.42
C MET A 147 2.37 9.52 9.51
N VAL A 148 2.23 8.54 8.62
CA VAL A 148 3.26 8.22 7.63
C VAL A 148 2.67 8.12 6.22
N VAL A 149 3.43 8.58 5.23
CA VAL A 149 3.13 8.40 3.80
C VAL A 149 4.07 7.35 3.23
N MET A 150 3.50 6.30 2.67
CA MET A 150 4.19 5.14 2.12
C MET A 150 3.82 4.95 0.66
N HIS A 151 4.74 4.36 -0.11
CA HIS A 151 4.55 4.10 -1.53
C HIS A 151 5.48 2.94 -1.95
N PRO A 152 4.98 1.89 -2.62
CA PRO A 152 5.80 0.73 -2.99
C PRO A 152 6.88 1.03 -4.05
N LEU A 153 6.77 2.19 -4.71
CA LEU A 153 7.62 2.68 -5.81
C LEU A 153 7.54 1.78 -7.08
N PRO A 154 7.95 2.30 -8.25
CA PRO A 154 8.29 3.70 -8.54
C PRO A 154 7.05 4.61 -8.53
N ARG A 155 7.26 5.89 -8.18
CA ARG A 155 6.22 6.93 -8.34
C ARG A 155 6.39 7.69 -9.65
N VAL A 156 5.32 8.29 -10.17
CA VAL A 156 5.36 9.14 -11.38
C VAL A 156 4.96 10.58 -11.08
N PHE A 157 3.74 10.81 -10.61
CA PHE A 157 3.18 12.14 -10.31
C PHE A 157 2.25 12.14 -9.10
N GLU A 158 1.81 10.96 -8.65
CA GLU A 158 0.87 10.73 -7.55
C GLU A 158 1.38 11.24 -6.20
N ILE A 159 2.68 11.50 -6.06
CA ILE A 159 3.28 12.17 -4.92
C ILE A 159 4.19 13.28 -5.45
N SER A 160 3.92 14.52 -5.05
CA SER A 160 4.77 15.67 -5.40
C SER A 160 6.18 15.50 -4.81
N PRO A 161 7.25 15.74 -5.59
CA PRO A 161 8.63 15.72 -5.08
C PRO A 161 8.88 16.73 -3.95
N GLU A 162 8.07 17.78 -3.84
CA GLU A 162 8.17 18.74 -2.72
C GLU A 162 7.89 18.07 -1.37
N LEU A 163 7.16 16.95 -1.37
CA LEU A 163 6.87 16.18 -0.17
C LEU A 163 8.08 15.38 0.34
N ASP A 164 9.15 15.25 -0.43
CA ASP A 164 10.34 14.46 -0.04
C ASP A 164 11.01 14.99 1.22
N SER A 165 10.86 16.29 1.48
CA SER A 165 11.38 16.97 2.67
C SER A 165 10.46 16.84 3.90
N ASP A 166 9.22 16.35 3.72
CA ASP A 166 8.29 16.15 4.83
C ASP A 166 8.76 14.96 5.68
N PRO A 167 8.90 15.10 7.01
CA PRO A 167 9.35 13.99 7.87
C PRO A 167 8.44 12.76 7.79
N ARG A 168 7.16 12.95 7.43
CA ARG A 168 6.17 11.87 7.28
C ARG A 168 6.35 11.07 5.99
N ALA A 169 7.13 11.56 5.02
CA ALA A 169 7.43 10.84 3.80
C ALA A 169 8.42 9.69 4.08
N ALA A 170 7.92 8.45 4.11
CA ALA A 170 8.71 7.27 4.47
C ALA A 170 9.02 6.34 3.30
N TYR A 171 8.55 6.59 2.08
CA TYR A 171 8.72 5.67 0.94
C TYR A 171 10.18 5.32 0.60
N PHE A 172 11.15 6.18 0.89
CA PHE A 172 12.57 5.83 0.78
C PHE A 172 13.07 4.96 1.95
N ARG A 173 12.66 5.28 3.19
CA ARG A 173 12.96 4.44 4.38
C ARG A 173 12.30 3.06 4.27
N GLN A 174 11.11 2.99 3.68
CA GLN A 174 10.39 1.77 3.31
C GLN A 174 11.22 0.92 2.34
N ALA A 175 11.82 1.52 1.32
CA ALA A 175 12.67 0.81 0.37
C ALA A 175 13.90 0.20 1.08
N GLU A 176 14.52 0.95 2.00
CA GLU A 176 15.63 0.46 2.82
C GLU A 176 15.19 -0.69 3.75
N CYS A 177 14.04 -0.56 4.42
CA CYS A 177 13.43 -1.63 5.21
C CYS A 177 13.26 -2.93 4.40
N GLY A 178 12.95 -2.79 3.10
CA GLY A 178 12.88 -3.91 2.16
C GLY A 178 14.16 -4.72 2.03
N MET A 179 15.33 -4.09 2.13
CA MET A 179 16.61 -4.79 2.13
C MET A 179 16.73 -5.67 3.38
N TYR A 180 16.55 -5.09 4.57
CA TYR A 180 16.71 -5.81 5.83
C TYR A 180 15.69 -6.94 6.01
N VAL A 181 14.42 -6.72 5.64
CA VAL A 181 13.38 -7.75 5.70
C VAL A 181 13.71 -8.92 4.78
N ARG A 182 14.23 -8.66 3.58
CA ARG A 182 14.62 -9.73 2.64
C ARG A 182 15.88 -10.46 3.10
N MET A 183 16.84 -9.77 3.73
CA MET A 183 17.99 -10.41 4.38
C MET A 183 17.53 -11.39 5.47
N ALA A 184 16.63 -10.94 6.37
CA ALA A 184 16.06 -11.78 7.41
C ALA A 184 15.31 -12.99 6.83
N LEU A 185 14.51 -12.78 5.78
CA LEU A 185 13.79 -13.85 5.11
C LEU A 185 14.73 -14.91 4.52
N LEU A 186 15.81 -14.49 3.85
CA LEU A 186 16.81 -15.40 3.29
C LEU A 186 17.53 -16.19 4.39
N ALA A 187 17.91 -15.53 5.50
CA ALA A 187 18.52 -16.19 6.65
C ALA A 187 17.60 -17.28 7.23
N MET A 188 16.34 -16.92 7.53
CA MET A 188 15.36 -17.84 8.11
C MET A 188 15.07 -19.04 7.19
N VAL A 189 14.89 -18.80 5.89
CA VAL A 189 14.60 -19.86 4.91
C VAL A 189 15.79 -20.82 4.72
N LEU A 190 17.01 -20.34 4.93
CA LEU A 190 18.23 -21.14 4.83
C LEU A 190 18.71 -21.70 6.18
N GLY A 191 17.92 -21.56 7.24
CA GLY A 191 18.22 -22.12 8.57
C GLY A 191 19.35 -21.41 9.31
N LYS A 192 19.43 -20.08 9.17
CA LYS A 192 20.35 -19.21 9.90
C LYS A 192 19.62 -18.40 10.96
#